data_AF-W9XYZ6-F1
#
_entry.id   AF-W9XYZ6-F1
#
_cell.length_a   1.000
_cell.length_b   1.000
_cell.length_c   1.000
_cell.angle_alpha   90.00
_cell.angle_beta   90.00
_cell.angle_gamma   90.00
#
_symmetry.space_group_name_H-M   'P 1'
#
loop_
_entity.id
_entity.type
_entity.pdbx_description
1 polymer ?
#
loop_
_entity_poly.entity_id
_entity_poly.type
_entity_poly.pdbx_seq_one_letter_code
_entity_poly.pdbx_strand_id
1 'polypeptide(L)' 'QIAQDLARLHQSGIVWGDVKPENVLIDKAAHAWLVDFGGSSTDGWVDKHLAETVEGDLQGLRRLGEFL' A
#
# COMPACT_ATOMS: atom_id res chain seq x y z
N GLN A 1 -3.89 -8.05 -8.02
CA GLN A 1 -2.56 -7.52 -8.38
C GLN A 1 -1.87 -6.88 -7.18
N ILE A 2 -2.45 -5.83 -6.57
CA ILE A 2 -1.88 -5.10 -5.41
C ILE A 2 -1.27 -6.01 -4.34
N ALA A 3 -2.04 -6.99 -3.83
CA ALA A 3 -1.55 -7.90 -2.78
C ALA A 3 -0.31 -8.72 -3.19
N GLN A 4 -0.21 -9.10 -4.47
CA GLN A 4 0.94 -9.86 -4.99
C GLN A 4 2.16 -8.97 -5.13
N ASP A 5 1.99 -7.73 -5.61
CA ASP A 5 3.10 -6.78 -5.76
C ASP A 5 3.60 -6.30 -4.40
N LEU A 6 2.71 -6.09 -3.44
CA LEU A 6 3.07 -5.79 -2.05
C LEU A 6 3.90 -6.92 -1.41
N ALA A 7 3.49 -8.18 -1.62
CA ALA A 7 4.26 -9.32 -1.14
C ALA A 7 5.68 -9.38 -1.76
N ARG A 8 5.83 -9.02 -3.05
CA ARG A 8 7.14 -8.96 -3.73
C ARG A 8 8.03 -7.84 -3.18
N LEU A 9 7.43 -6.67 -2.87
CA LEU A 9 8.14 -5.57 -2.22
C LEU A 9 8.68 -6.02 -0.86
N HIS A 10 7.84 -6.61 -0.02
CA HIS A 10 8.23 -7.09 1.31
C HIS A 10 9.29 -8.19 1.24
N GLN A 11 9.20 -9.13 0.29
CA GLN A 11 10.23 -10.15 0.04
C GLN A 11 11.59 -9.53 -0.34
N SER A 12 11.58 -8.34 -0.94
CA SER A 12 12.78 -7.58 -1.31
C SER A 12 13.23 -6.61 -0.22
N GLY A 13 12.59 -6.62 0.96
CA GLY A 13 12.91 -5.72 2.07
C GLY A 13 12.41 -4.28 1.88
N ILE A 14 11.49 -4.05 0.94
CA ILE A 14 10.91 -2.73 0.65
C ILE A 14 9.54 -2.63 1.32
N VAL A 15 9.34 -1.60 2.13
CA VAL A 15 8.04 -1.21 2.68
C VAL A 15 7.43 -0.13 1.78
N TRP A 16 6.14 -0.22 1.48
CA TRP A 16 5.44 0.79 0.70
C TRP A 16 5.18 2.04 1.54
N GLY A 17 4.64 1.89 2.74
CA GLY A 17 4.67 2.89 3.81
C GLY A 17 3.51 3.89 3.83
N ASP A 18 2.77 4.06 2.73
CA ASP A 18 1.60 4.94 2.64
C ASP A 18 0.49 4.31 1.79
N VAL A 19 -0.04 3.17 2.24
CA VAL A 19 -1.04 2.40 1.50
C VAL A 19 -2.40 3.11 1.48
N LYS A 20 -2.84 3.57 0.32
CA LYS A 20 -4.15 4.21 0.10
C LYS A 20 -4.56 4.19 -1.39
N PRO A 21 -5.85 4.35 -1.73
CA PRO A 21 -6.32 4.28 -3.12
C PRO A 21 -5.66 5.33 -4.02
N GLU A 22 -5.37 6.51 -3.48
CA GLU A 22 -4.74 7.61 -4.21
C GLU A 22 -3.31 7.24 -4.68
N ASN A 23 -2.67 6.28 -4.01
CA ASN A 23 -1.34 5.78 -4.34
C ASN A 23 -1.40 4.53 -5.25
N VAL A 24 -2.57 4.18 -5.78
CA VAL A 24 -2.75 3.10 -6.76
C VAL A 24 -3.19 3.70 -8.09
N LEU A 25 -2.32 3.62 -9.10
CA LEU A 25 -2.66 4.04 -10.47
C LEU A 25 -3.08 2.84 -11.31
N ILE A 26 -4.09 3.02 -12.16
CA ILE A 26 -4.52 2.02 -13.14
C ILE A 26 -4.11 2.46 -14.53
N ASP A 27 -3.34 1.64 -15.24
CA ASP A 27 -2.93 1.92 -16.61
C ASP A 27 -4.01 1.57 -17.65
N LYS A 28 -3.74 1.86 -18.93
CA LYS A 28 -4.67 1.58 -20.05
C LYS A 28 -4.94 0.09 -20.26
N ALA A 29 -4.11 -0.79 -19.74
CA ALA A 29 -4.27 -2.25 -19.78
C ALA A 29 -4.93 -2.80 -18.50
N ALA A 30 -5.43 -1.91 -17.62
CA ALA A 30 -6.03 -2.24 -16.34
C ALA A 30 -5.06 -2.88 -15.32
N HIS A 31 -3.75 -2.62 -15.44
CA HIS A 31 -2.80 -3.01 -14.41
C HIS A 31 -2.71 -1.96 -13.31
N ALA A 32 -2.62 -2.43 -12.07
CA ALA A 32 -2.35 -1.60 -10.90
C ALA A 32 -0.85 -1.32 -10.75
N TRP A 33 -0.52 -0.06 -10.48
CA TRP A 33 0.81 0.45 -10.19
C TRP A 33 0.82 1.08 -8.80
N LEU A 34 1.69 0.61 -7.92
CA LEU A 34 1.89 1.17 -6.58
C LEU A 34 2.87 2.33 -6.70
N VAL A 35 2.48 3.52 -6.22
CA VAL A 35 3.29 4.75 -6.28
C VAL A 35 3.41 5.39 -4.90
N ASP A 36 4.26 6.42 -4.79
CA ASP A 36 4.46 7.23 -3.58
C ASP A 36 4.89 6.40 -2.35
N PHE A 37 6.18 6.06 -2.31
CA PHE A 37 6.77 5.22 -1.27
C PHE A 37 7.31 6.08 -0.11
N GLY A 38 6.86 5.77 1.11
CA GLY A 38 7.30 6.44 2.34
C GLY A 38 6.93 7.92 2.42
N GLY A 39 7.47 8.61 3.43
CA GLY A 39 7.40 10.08 3.54
C GLY A 39 6.29 10.60 4.46
N SER A 40 5.27 9.79 4.74
CA SER A 40 4.32 9.90 5.86
C SER A 40 3.25 8.82 5.73
N SER A 41 2.52 8.50 6.81
CA SER A 41 1.26 7.76 6.70
C SER A 41 0.08 8.71 6.65
N THR A 42 -0.86 8.48 5.72
CA THR A 42 -2.12 9.24 5.65
C THR A 42 -3.10 8.79 6.73
N ASP A 43 -3.66 9.74 7.49
CA ASP A 43 -4.67 9.46 8.52
C ASP A 43 -5.88 8.72 7.94
N GLY A 44 -6.33 7.66 8.63
CA GLY A 44 -7.48 6.84 8.24
C GLY A 44 -7.15 5.58 7.44
N TRP A 45 -5.94 5.47 6.87
CA TRP A 45 -5.55 4.30 6.08
C TRP A 45 -4.62 3.32 6.81
N VAL A 46 -3.68 3.86 7.58
CA VAL A 46 -2.78 3.07 8.42
C VAL A 46 -2.76 3.69 9.81
N ASP A 47 -2.80 2.87 10.85
CA ASP A 47 -2.68 3.35 12.21
C ASP A 47 -1.29 3.96 12.40
N LYS A 48 -1.23 5.14 13.00
CA LYS A 48 0.02 5.93 13.10
C LYS A 48 1.21 5.18 13.70
N HIS A 49 0.97 4.22 14.59
CA HIS A 49 2.02 3.40 15.21
C HIS A 49 2.53 2.26 14.32
N LEU A 50 1.85 1.97 13.22
CA LEU A 50 2.21 1.00 12.17
C LEU A 50 2.69 1.68 10.89
N ALA A 51 2.78 3.01 10.88
CA ALA A 51 3.28 3.78 9.73
C ALA A 51 4.68 3.30 9.32
N GLU A 52 4.92 3.22 8.02
CA GLU A 52 6.21 2.79 7.46
C GLU A 52 6.67 1.40 7.93
N THR A 53 5.74 0.49 8.26
CA THR A 53 6.03 -0.93 8.55
C THR A 53 5.32 -1.90 7.61
N VAL A 54 5.82 -3.14 7.56
CA VAL A 54 5.18 -4.25 6.84
C VAL A 54 3.76 -4.51 7.38
N GLU A 55 3.58 -4.45 8.69
CA GLU A 55 2.27 -4.60 9.34
C GLU A 55 1.30 -3.49 8.96
N GLY A 56 1.81 -2.25 8.84
CA GLY A 56 1.04 -1.11 8.34
C GLY A 56 0.58 -1.30 6.90
N ASP A 57 1.48 -1.76 6.04
CA ASP A 57 1.16 -2.09 4.65
C ASP A 57 0.05 -3.16 4.54
N LEU A 58 0.12 -4.20 5.39
CA LEU A 58 -0.91 -5.24 5.43
C LEU A 58 -2.24 -4.72 5.99
N GLN A 59 -2.22 -3.77 6.93
CA GLN A 59 -3.43 -3.12 7.41
C GLN A 59 -4.08 -2.27 6.31
N GLY A 60 -3.29 -1.43 5.65
CA GLY A 60 -3.78 -0.62 4.54
C GLY A 60 -4.34 -1.48 3.41
N LEU A 61 -3.69 -2.60 3.08
CA LEU A 61 -4.19 -3.54 2.08
C LEU A 61 -5.57 -4.11 2.44
N ARG A 62 -5.82 -4.42 3.71
CA ARG A 62 -7.16 -4.88 4.16
C ARG A 62 -8.21 -3.79 3.97
N ARG A 63 -7.91 -2.55 4.40
CA ARG A 63 -8.83 -1.41 4.24
C ARG A 63 -9.09 -1.08 2.78
N LEU A 64 -8.07 -1.19 1.91
CA LEU A 64 -8.25 -1.07 0.45
C LEU A 64 -9.25 -2.09 -0.09
N GLY A 65 -9.22 -3.33 0.41
CA GLY A 65 -10.18 -4.37 0.03
C GLY A 65 -11.61 -4.11 0.52
N GLU A 66 -11.77 -3.38 1.62
CA GLU A 66 -13.08 -2.96 2.14
C GLU A 66 -13.65 -1.73 1.42
N PHE A 67 -12.76 -0.90 0.86
CA PHE A 67 -13.12 0.32 0.13
C PHE A 67 -13.66 0.05 -1.29
N LEU A 68 -13.20 -1.04 -1.92
CA LEU A 68 -13.58 -1.46 -3.29
C LEU A 68 -14.83 -2.34 -3.29
#